data_AF-A0A8X6RU41-F1
#
_entry.id   AF-A0A8X6RU41-F1
#
_cell.length_a   1.000
_cell.length_b   1.000
_cell.length_c   1.000
_cell.angle_alpha   90.00
_cell.angle_beta   90.00
_cell.angle_gamma   90.00
#
_symmetry.space_group_name_H-M   'P 1'
#
loop_
_entity.id
_entity.type
_entity.pdbx_description
1 polymer ?
#
loop_
_entity_poly.entity_id
_entity_poly.type
_entity_poly.pdbx_seq_one_letter_code
_entity_poly.pdbx_strand_id
1 'polypeptide(L)'
;MRGTLTGQRYVDDILRPHVGPFLNGLPGAIFQQDNARPHTARVAQDFLRHFQTVPRPARSPDLSPVEHVWDQLKRQMPSCHSVHDLELAVQDLWAHLPQNNIRCLINSMRNRVVACIAAGGGPTRY
;
A
#
# COMPACT_ATOMS: atom_id res chain seq x y z
N MET A 1 -0.88 -1.36 18.09
CA MET A 1 -1.08 -2.80 17.82
C MET A 1 0.18 -3.56 18.24
N ARG A 2 0.07 -4.68 18.96
CA ARG A 2 1.21 -5.59 19.21
C ARG A 2 0.87 -6.99 18.70
N GLY A 3 1.81 -7.63 18.01
CA GLY A 3 1.66 -8.98 17.44
C GLY A 3 1.28 -9.02 15.96
N THR A 4 1.49 -10.18 15.33
CA THR A 4 1.28 -10.44 13.89
C THR A 4 -0.14 -10.12 13.44
N LEU A 5 -0.26 -9.48 12.28
CA LEU A 5 -1.54 -9.22 11.64
C LEU A 5 -2.13 -10.52 11.09
N THR A 6 -3.31 -10.93 11.58
CA THR A 6 -4.09 -12.06 11.04
C THR A 6 -5.15 -11.54 10.08
N GLY A 7 -5.79 -12.42 9.30
CA GLY A 7 -6.90 -12.01 8.42
C GLY A 7 -8.06 -11.36 9.18
N GLN A 8 -8.40 -11.88 10.37
CA GLN A 8 -9.44 -11.31 11.22
C GLN A 8 -9.05 -9.91 11.73
N ARG A 9 -7.83 -9.76 12.23
CA ARG A 9 -7.32 -8.46 12.70
C ARG A 9 -7.18 -7.45 11.56
N TYR A 10 -6.83 -7.89 10.36
CA TYR A 10 -6.82 -7.01 9.19
C TYR A 10 -8.22 -6.47 8.90
N VAL A 11 -9.26 -7.29 9.04
CA VAL A 11 -10.65 -6.82 8.87
C VAL A 11 -11.05 -5.87 10.00
N ASP A 12 -10.87 -6.29 11.25
CA ASP A 12 -11.40 -5.57 12.41
C ASP A 12 -10.63 -4.28 12.70
N ASP A 13 -9.31 -4.30 12.50
CA ASP A 13 -8.45 -3.19 12.87
C ASP A 13 -8.13 -2.25 11.69
N ILE A 14 -8.23 -2.70 10.43
CA ILE A 14 -7.82 -1.92 9.24
C ILE A 14 -8.97 -1.72 8.25
N LEU A 15 -9.53 -2.81 7.72
CA LEU A 15 -10.50 -2.70 6.63
C LEU A 15 -11.81 -2.04 7.07
N ARG A 16 -12.42 -2.52 8.16
CA ARG A 16 -13.70 -2.00 8.66
C ARG A 16 -13.61 -0.56 9.19
N PRO A 17 -12.62 -0.18 10.02
CA PRO A 17 -12.57 1.17 10.59
C PRO A 17 -11.99 2.22 9.63
N HIS A 18 -11.15 1.84 8.66
CA HIS A 18 -10.41 2.81 7.84
C HIS A 18 -10.70 2.67 6.35
N VAL A 19 -10.48 1.49 5.75
CA VAL A 19 -10.59 1.33 4.28
C VAL A 19 -12.03 1.41 3.80
N GLY A 20 -12.96 0.72 4.46
CA GLY A 20 -14.37 0.68 4.08
C GLY A 20 -15.01 2.08 4.05
N PRO A 21 -14.95 2.86 5.14
CA PRO A 21 -15.46 4.23 5.16
C PRO A 21 -14.82 5.12 4.09
N PHE A 22 -13.51 5.00 3.87
CA PHE A 22 -12.81 5.78 2.85
C PHE A 22 -13.30 5.45 1.43
N LEU A 23 -13.39 4.16 1.08
CA LEU A 23 -13.85 3.73 -0.24
C LEU A 23 -15.33 4.07 -0.49
N ASN A 24 -16.19 3.98 0.54
CA ASN A 24 -17.58 4.41 0.43
C ASN A 24 -17.72 5.91 0.12
N GLY A 25 -16.76 6.73 0.55
CA GLY A 25 -16.69 8.16 0.25
C GLY A 25 -16.04 8.49 -1.11
N LEU A 26 -15.48 7.50 -1.82
CA LEU A 26 -14.84 7.68 -3.14
C LEU A 26 -15.48 6.76 -4.20
N PRO A 27 -16.62 7.16 -4.78
CA PRO A 27 -17.26 6.40 -5.86
C PRO A 27 -16.31 6.14 -7.03
N GLY A 28 -16.22 4.88 -7.47
CA GLY A 28 -15.37 4.47 -8.58
C GLY A 28 -13.89 4.24 -8.24
N ALA A 29 -13.50 4.36 -6.97
CA ALA A 29 -12.14 4.00 -6.55
C ALA A 29 -11.89 2.49 -6.65
N ILE A 30 -10.68 2.13 -7.09
CA ILE A 30 -10.20 0.75 -7.16
C ILE A 30 -9.16 0.55 -6.06
N PHE A 31 -9.39 -0.42 -5.18
CA PHE A 31 -8.49 -0.74 -4.07
C PHE A 31 -7.39 -1.73 -4.50
N GLN A 32 -6.15 -1.42 -4.13
CA GLN A 32 -4.98 -2.23 -4.46
C GLN A 32 -4.27 -2.71 -3.17
N GLN A 33 -4.23 -4.02 -2.92
CA GLN A 33 -3.54 -4.63 -1.76
C GLN A 33 -2.80 -5.94 -2.09
N ASP A 34 -1.65 -6.19 -1.46
CA ASP A 34 -0.79 -7.31 -1.88
C ASP A 34 -1.38 -8.68 -1.51
N ASN A 35 -0.69 -9.73 -1.95
CA ASN A 35 -1.15 -11.11 -1.73
C ASN A 35 -0.62 -11.67 -0.39
N ALA A 36 -0.35 -10.83 0.62
CA ALA A 36 0.02 -11.30 1.94
C ALA A 36 -1.10 -12.16 2.54
N ARG A 37 -0.74 -13.17 3.36
CA ARG A 37 -1.71 -14.15 3.89
C ARG A 37 -2.93 -13.52 4.58
N PRO A 38 -2.81 -12.43 5.37
CA PRO A 38 -3.98 -11.77 5.96
C PRO A 38 -4.92 -11.16 4.91
N HIS A 39 -4.38 -10.66 3.80
CA HIS A 39 -5.13 -10.00 2.74
C HIS A 39 -5.86 -11.01 1.85
N THR A 40 -5.29 -12.21 1.67
CA THR A 40 -5.91 -13.32 0.92
C THR A 40 -6.79 -14.22 1.80
N ALA A 41 -6.86 -13.97 3.11
CA ALA A 41 -7.72 -14.74 4.01
C ALA A 41 -9.19 -14.58 3.59
N ARG A 42 -9.97 -15.65 3.71
CA ARG A 42 -11.39 -15.66 3.32
C ARG A 42 -12.17 -14.50 3.94
N VAL A 43 -11.98 -14.21 5.22
CA VAL A 43 -12.66 -13.12 5.91
C VAL A 43 -12.35 -11.73 5.32
N ALA A 44 -11.10 -11.51 4.87
CA ALA A 44 -10.69 -10.25 4.25
C ALA A 44 -11.23 -10.12 2.82
N GLN A 45 -11.14 -11.20 2.04
CA GLN A 45 -11.73 -11.26 0.71
C GLN A 45 -13.25 -11.06 0.76
N ASP A 46 -13.91 -11.71 1.72
CA ASP A 46 -15.35 -11.63 1.93
C ASP A 46 -15.83 -10.20 2.21
N PHE A 47 -15.07 -9.44 3.00
CA PHE A 47 -15.30 -8.01 3.24
C PHE A 47 -15.14 -7.19 1.95
N LEU A 48 -14.05 -7.44 1.21
CA LEU A 48 -13.68 -6.68 0.01
C LEU A 48 -14.55 -6.99 -1.22
N ARG A 49 -15.39 -8.02 -1.20
CA ARG A 49 -16.30 -8.38 -2.31
C ARG A 49 -17.22 -7.25 -2.78
N HIS A 50 -17.50 -6.28 -1.91
CA HIS A 50 -18.36 -5.13 -2.21
C HIS A 50 -17.59 -3.93 -2.81
N PHE A 51 -16.26 -4.02 -2.89
CA PHE A 51 -15.40 -2.96 -3.40
C PHE A 51 -14.71 -3.42 -4.68
N GLN A 52 -14.40 -2.46 -5.57
CA GLN A 52 -13.55 -2.76 -6.72
C GLN A 52 -12.12 -2.99 -6.25
N THR A 53 -11.51 -4.10 -6.66
CA THR A 53 -10.12 -4.42 -6.36
C THR A 53 -9.36 -4.76 -7.65
N VAL A 54 -8.06 -4.48 -7.66
CA VAL A 54 -7.18 -4.86 -8.79
C VAL A 54 -6.34 -6.09 -8.43
N PRO A 55 -6.26 -7.12 -9.31
CA PRO A 55 -5.37 -8.25 -9.10
C PRO A 55 -3.91 -7.79 -8.99
N ARG A 56 -3.17 -8.36 -8.04
CA ARG A 56 -1.73 -8.11 -7.90
C ARG A 56 -0.92 -9.31 -8.39
N PRO A 57 0.01 -9.13 -9.33
CA PRO A 57 0.99 -10.17 -9.64
C PRO A 57 1.87 -10.46 -8.41
N ALA A 58 2.27 -11.72 -8.25
CA ALA A 58 3.15 -12.12 -7.16
C ALA A 58 4.53 -11.44 -7.31
N ARG A 59 5.16 -11.09 -6.17
CA ARG A 59 6.54 -10.55 -6.12
C ARG A 59 6.77 -9.34 -7.03
N SER A 60 5.79 -8.45 -7.14
CA SER A 60 5.85 -7.27 -8.01
C SER A 60 5.80 -5.96 -7.22
N PRO A 61 6.81 -5.65 -6.37
CA PRO A 61 6.85 -4.40 -5.62
C PRO A 61 6.93 -3.17 -6.56
N ASP A 62 7.55 -3.32 -7.73
CA ASP A 62 7.66 -2.31 -8.79
C ASP A 62 6.28 -1.77 -9.23
N LEU A 63 5.24 -2.63 -9.16
CA LEU A 63 3.86 -2.31 -9.52
C LEU A 63 3.03 -1.78 -8.35
N SER A 64 3.67 -1.37 -7.26
CA SER A 64 3.03 -0.84 -6.06
C SER A 64 3.56 0.55 -5.73
N PRO A 65 2.78 1.63 -6.01
CA PRO A 65 3.20 3.00 -5.70
C PRO A 65 3.53 3.22 -4.22
N VAL A 66 2.84 2.51 -3.31
CA VAL A 66 3.07 2.67 -1.87
C VAL A 66 4.46 2.17 -1.43
N GLU A 67 5.03 1.18 -2.12
CA GLU A 67 6.41 0.73 -1.83
C GLU A 67 7.43 1.84 -2.09
N HIS A 68 7.18 2.63 -3.15
CA HIS A 68 8.03 3.78 -3.47
C HIS A 68 7.83 4.93 -2.47
N VAL A 69 6.61 5.14 -1.98
CA VAL A 69 6.37 6.10 -0.88
C VAL A 69 7.17 5.68 0.36
N TRP A 70 7.10 4.41 0.75
CA TRP A 70 7.87 3.91 1.89
C TRP A 70 9.37 4.02 1.69
N ASP A 71 9.85 3.76 0.47
CA ASP A 71 11.27 3.93 0.14
C ASP A 71 11.72 5.40 0.25
N GLN A 72 10.93 6.35 -0.23
CA GLN A 72 11.21 7.78 -0.05
C GLN A 72 11.27 8.19 1.41
N LEU A 73 10.31 7.73 2.22
CA LEU A 73 10.27 8.01 3.66
C LEU A 73 11.49 7.43 4.35
N LYS A 74 11.85 6.16 4.06
CA LYS A 74 13.05 5.49 4.60
C LYS A 74 14.33 6.26 4.32
N ARG A 75 14.49 6.85 3.12
CA ARG A 75 15.68 7.65 2.77
C ARG A 75 15.76 8.97 3.54
N GLN A 76 14.63 9.50 4.00
CA GLN A 76 14.54 10.74 4.76
C GLN A 76 14.52 10.52 6.27
N MET A 77 14.46 9.26 6.71
CA MET A 77 14.41 8.94 8.13
C MET A 77 15.65 9.45 8.87
N PRO A 78 15.51 10.26 9.93
CA PRO A 78 16.61 10.52 10.84
C PRO A 78 17.03 9.26 11.60
N SER A 79 18.21 9.31 12.21
CA SER A 79 18.60 8.31 13.21
C SER A 79 17.64 8.36 14.39
N CYS A 80 16.92 7.26 14.60
CA CYS A 80 15.99 7.09 15.70
C CYS A 80 16.58 6.09 16.71
N HIS A 81 16.52 6.41 18.00
CA HIS A 81 17.09 5.58 19.06
C HIS A 81 16.03 4.87 19.91
N SER A 82 14.75 5.15 19.65
CA SER A 82 13.61 4.48 20.27
C SER A 82 12.48 4.26 19.26
N VAL A 83 11.55 3.35 19.59
CA VAL A 83 10.32 3.16 18.81
C VAL A 83 9.47 4.44 18.81
N HIS A 84 9.49 5.21 19.90
CA HIS A 84 8.74 6.45 20.00
C HIS A 84 9.27 7.51 19.02
N ASP A 85 10.60 7.69 18.95
CA ASP A 85 11.22 8.62 17.98
C ASP A 85 10.91 8.20 16.55
N LEU A 86 10.93 6.89 16.27
CA LEU A 86 10.57 6.34 14.98
C LEU A 86 9.11 6.63 14.62
N GLU A 87 8.18 6.43 15.55
CA GLU A 87 6.75 6.70 15.34
C GLU A 87 6.51 8.19 15.02
N LEU A 88 7.12 9.10 15.79
CA LEU A 88 7.01 10.54 15.56
C LEU A 88 7.59 10.95 14.22
N ALA A 89 8.79 10.45 13.89
CA ALA A 89 9.46 10.84 12.66
C ALA A 89 8.75 10.29 11.41
N VAL A 90 8.19 9.08 11.45
CA VAL A 90 7.36 8.55 10.36
C VAL A 90 6.07 9.36 10.19
N GLN A 91 5.41 9.74 11.27
CA GLN A 91 4.20 10.57 11.22
C GLN A 91 4.49 11.95 10.63
N ASP A 92 5.60 12.58 11.05
CA ASP A 92 6.03 13.88 10.54
C ASP A 92 6.35 13.84 9.05
N LEU A 93 7.17 12.87 8.61
CA LEU A 93 7.51 12.71 7.20
C LEU A 93 6.29 12.37 6.34
N TRP A 94 5.35 11.56 6.87
CA TRP A 94 4.10 11.25 6.18
C TRP A 94 3.22 12.49 6.00
N ALA A 95 3.07 13.31 7.04
CA ALA A 95 2.27 14.54 7.01
C ALA A 95 2.83 15.58 6.02
N HIS A 96 4.15 15.63 5.87
CA HIS A 96 4.83 16.57 4.98
C HIS A 96 5.11 16.01 3.57
N LEU A 97 4.68 14.77 3.27
CA LEU A 97 4.89 14.17 1.96
C LEU A 97 4.16 14.98 0.87
N PRO A 98 4.89 15.55 -0.12
CA PRO A 98 4.26 16.38 -1.13
C PRO A 98 3.25 15.58 -1.95
N GLN A 99 2.01 16.07 -2.04
CA GLN A 99 0.95 15.42 -2.82
C GLN A 99 1.33 15.25 -4.31
N ASN A 100 2.17 16.14 -4.84
CA ASN A 100 2.69 15.99 -6.20
C ASN A 100 3.53 14.72 -6.36
N ASN A 101 4.31 14.32 -5.36
CA ASN A 101 5.10 13.09 -5.39
C ASN A 101 4.17 11.87 -5.50
N ILE A 102 3.11 11.82 -4.68
CA ILE A 102 2.11 10.75 -4.73
C ILE A 102 1.44 10.69 -6.11
N ARG A 103 1.01 11.84 -6.65
CA ARG A 103 0.41 11.93 -7.99
C ARG A 103 1.35 11.46 -9.08
N CYS A 104 2.63 11.84 -9.04
CA CYS A 104 3.64 11.36 -9.99
C CYS A 104 3.81 9.83 -9.94
N LEU A 105 3.82 9.24 -8.73
CA LEU A 105 3.91 7.78 -8.58
C LEU A 105 2.68 7.08 -9.17
N ILE A 106 1.47 7.57 -8.89
CA ILE A 106 0.23 7.03 -9.45
C ILE A 106 0.23 7.15 -10.98
N ASN A 107 0.56 8.33 -11.52
CA ASN A 107 0.59 8.58 -12.97
C ASN A 107 1.64 7.74 -13.68
N SER A 108 2.71 7.34 -12.99
CA SER A 108 3.74 6.47 -13.56
C SER A 108 3.28 5.03 -13.78
N MET A 109 2.19 4.58 -13.16
CA MET A 109 1.76 3.17 -13.16
C MET A 109 1.62 2.56 -14.55
N ARG A 110 1.09 3.33 -15.51
CA ARG A 110 1.01 2.86 -16.90
C ARG A 110 2.38 2.49 -17.46
N ASN A 111 3.39 3.33 -17.22
CA ASN A 111 4.75 3.08 -17.70
C ASN A 111 5.39 1.88 -16.98
N ARG A 112 5.08 1.66 -15.70
CA ARG A 112 5.58 0.51 -14.94
C ARG A 112 5.00 -0.81 -15.47
N VAL A 113 3.70 -0.82 -15.73
CA VAL A 113 3.02 -1.99 -16.31
C VAL A 113 3.59 -2.30 -17.70
N VAL A 114 3.78 -1.28 -18.55
CA VAL A 114 4.41 -1.45 -19.87
C VAL A 114 5.83 -2.02 -19.74
N ALA A 115 6.64 -1.50 -18.80
CA ALA A 115 7.98 -2.01 -18.56
C ALA A 115 7.98 -3.46 -18.07
N CYS A 116 7.05 -3.82 -17.17
CA CYS A 116 6.89 -5.19 -16.68
C CYS A 116 6.50 -6.17 -17.80
N ILE A 117 5.57 -5.77 -18.67
CA ILE A 117 5.19 -6.56 -19.85
C ILE A 117 6.39 -6.74 -20.79
N ALA A 118 7.13 -5.66 -21.07
CA ALA A 118 8.33 -5.72 -21.91
C ALA A 118 9.43 -6.62 -21.31
N ALA A 119 9.52 -6.69 -19.98
CA ALA A 119 10.42 -7.57 -19.25
C ALA A 119 9.88 -9.01 -19.10
N GLY A 120 8.75 -9.36 -19.71
CA GLY A 120 8.14 -10.69 -19.60
C GLY A 120 7.69 -11.04 -18.18
N GLY A 121 7.31 -10.04 -17.38
CA GLY A 121 6.99 -10.21 -15.95
C GLY A 121 8.20 -10.20 -15.02
N GLY A 122 9.40 -9.96 -15.56
CA GLY A 122 10.63 -9.78 -14.77
C GLY A 122 10.72 -8.44 -14.03
N PRO A 123 11.74 -8.26 -13.17
CA PRO A 123 12.00 -7.01 -12.48
C PRO A 123 12.21 -5.85 -13.44
N THR A 124 11.79 -4.65 -13.03
CA THR A 124 11.93 -3.42 -13.79
C THR A 124 12.85 -2.44 -13.05
N ARG A 125 13.10 -1.28 -13.66
CA ARG A 125 13.88 -0.20 -13.02
C ARG A 125 13.11 0.56 -11.93
N TYR A 126 11.82 0.29 -11.78
CA TYR A 126 10.93 0.98 -10.84
C TYR A 126 10.98 0.27 -9.49
#